data_AF-A0A2A2JX19-F1
#
_entry.id   AF-A0A2A2JX19-F1
#
_cell.length_a   1.000
_cell.length_b   1.000
_cell.length_c   1.000
_cell.angle_alpha   90.00
_cell.angle_beta   90.00
_cell.angle_gamma   90.00
#
_symmetry.space_group_name_H-M   'P 1'
#
loop_
_entity.id
_entity.type
_entity.pdbx_description
1 polymer ?
#
loop_
_entity_poly.entity_id
_entity_poly.type
_entity_poly.pdbx_seq_one_letter_code
_entity_poly.pdbx_strand_id
1 'polypeptide(L)'
;MTTLLPTTTAGSLPKPAWLAQPETLWSPWRLEGDDLTTGKQDALRLAVDDQRQAGIDIVGDGEQTRQHFVTTFIEHLDGVDFEQRETVRIRNRYDASVPTVVANDWGIATLERAAQGLTAKTAVHICYGYGIKANTDWKKTLGSEWRQYEQTFPNLQASTIDIVSLECQNSRVPMDLIELIRGKTVMVGAIDVATDRVETPEEVADTLRNALRFVDADKLYPATNCGMAPLSRGVAQGKLHALAAGAAIVRAEVSA
;
A
#
# COMPACT_ATOMS: atom_id res chain seq x y z
N MET A 1 -8.46 19.69 -16.56
CA MET A 1 -9.30 18.49 -16.48
C MET A 1 -8.72 17.60 -15.40
N THR A 2 -9.55 17.03 -14.53
CA THR A 2 -9.13 16.04 -13.53
C THR A 2 -8.69 14.76 -14.25
N THR A 3 -7.50 14.25 -13.97
CA THR A 3 -7.02 12.99 -14.56
C THR A 3 -7.94 11.84 -14.13
N LEU A 4 -8.51 11.13 -15.11
CA LEU A 4 -9.30 9.93 -14.88
C LEU A 4 -8.37 8.74 -14.59
N LEU A 5 -8.75 7.83 -13.69
CA LEU A 5 -7.88 6.74 -13.21
C LEU A 5 -6.48 7.25 -12.77
N PRO A 6 -6.38 8.16 -11.78
CA PRO A 6 -5.09 8.65 -11.30
C PRO A 6 -4.34 7.52 -10.57
N THR A 7 -3.12 7.26 -11.00
CA THR A 7 -2.25 6.21 -10.47
C THR A 7 -1.59 6.62 -9.16
N THR A 8 -1.36 5.65 -8.28
CA THR A 8 -0.69 5.87 -6.98
C THR A 8 -0.05 4.56 -6.50
N THR A 9 0.58 4.55 -5.32
CA THR A 9 1.12 3.34 -4.70
C THR A 9 0.61 3.21 -3.27
N ALA A 10 0.78 2.04 -2.66
CA ALA A 10 0.44 1.88 -1.24
C ALA A 10 1.35 2.69 -0.29
N GLY A 11 2.53 3.14 -0.74
CA GLY A 11 3.44 3.98 0.05
C GLY A 11 4.92 3.67 -0.17
N SER A 12 5.43 2.61 0.49
CA SER A 12 6.87 2.35 0.57
C SER A 12 7.54 1.94 -0.76
N LEU A 13 8.75 2.45 -0.99
CA LEU A 13 9.61 2.12 -2.13
C LEU A 13 11.00 1.66 -1.64
N PRO A 14 11.75 0.89 -2.46
CA PRO A 14 13.12 0.48 -2.11
C PRO A 14 14.01 1.70 -1.81
N LYS A 15 14.73 1.66 -0.69
CA LYS A 15 15.67 2.71 -0.30
C LYS A 15 16.98 2.60 -1.09
N PRO A 16 17.69 3.71 -1.34
CA PRO A 16 19.04 3.65 -1.88
C PRO A 16 19.97 2.81 -0.99
N ALA A 17 20.83 2.01 -1.60
CA ALA A 17 21.72 1.08 -0.89
C ALA A 17 22.73 1.76 0.04
N TRP A 18 23.00 3.05 -0.17
CA TRP A 18 23.83 3.86 0.72
C TRP A 18 23.08 4.33 1.98
N LEU A 19 21.75 4.30 1.99
CA LEU A 19 20.92 4.71 3.13
C LEU A 19 20.53 3.54 4.03
N ALA A 20 20.21 2.39 3.43
CA ALA A 20 19.74 1.19 4.12
C ALA A 20 20.13 -0.08 3.37
N GLN A 21 20.10 -1.23 4.05
CA GLN A 21 20.23 -2.54 3.41
C GLN A 21 19.07 -2.79 2.43
N PRO A 22 19.35 -3.16 1.17
CA PRO A 22 18.32 -3.49 0.18
C PRO A 22 17.45 -4.69 0.59
N GLU A 23 16.25 -4.77 0.01
CA GLU A 23 15.38 -5.97 0.00
C GLU A 23 15.03 -6.52 1.40
N THR A 24 15.05 -5.65 2.41
CA THR A 24 14.93 -6.03 3.82
C THR A 24 13.99 -5.07 4.54
N LEU A 25 13.03 -5.61 5.31
CA LEU A 25 12.20 -4.81 6.23
C LEU A 25 12.98 -4.50 7.51
N TRP A 26 12.68 -3.38 8.16
CA TRP A 26 13.37 -2.90 9.38
C TRP A 26 14.89 -2.75 9.22
N SER A 27 15.35 -2.41 8.02
CA SER A 27 16.77 -2.20 7.80
C SER A 27 17.30 -1.05 8.67
N PRO A 28 18.42 -1.27 9.42
CA PRO A 28 19.11 -0.19 10.10
C PRO A 28 19.58 0.89 9.12
N TRP A 29 19.66 2.13 9.61
CA TRP A 29 20.29 3.20 8.83
C TRP A 29 21.78 2.93 8.69
N ARG A 30 22.33 3.20 7.50
CA ARG A 30 23.77 3.15 7.23
C ARG A 30 24.49 4.47 7.53
N LEU A 31 23.71 5.53 7.72
CA LEU A 31 24.18 6.88 8.02
C LEU A 31 23.68 7.29 9.41
N GLU A 32 24.37 8.26 10.03
CA GLU A 32 24.03 8.82 11.34
C GLU A 32 24.12 10.35 11.31
N GLY A 33 23.60 11.02 12.35
CA GLY A 33 23.70 12.48 12.50
C GLY A 33 23.17 13.29 11.32
N ASP A 34 23.91 14.32 10.93
CA ASP A 34 23.56 15.24 9.83
C ASP A 34 23.58 14.54 8.45
N ASP A 35 24.44 13.54 8.28
CA ASP A 35 24.51 12.73 7.07
C ASP A 35 23.23 11.90 6.90
N LEU A 36 22.69 11.34 7.98
CA LEU A 36 21.40 10.65 7.93
C LEU A 36 20.25 11.60 7.58
N THR A 37 20.26 12.80 8.15
CA THR A 37 19.23 13.82 7.88
C THR A 37 19.23 14.21 6.41
N THR A 38 20.42 14.50 5.86
CA THR A 38 20.62 14.84 4.45
C THR A 38 20.28 13.66 3.55
N GLY A 39 20.77 12.47 3.89
CA GLY A 39 20.52 11.24 3.15
C GLY A 39 19.03 10.87 3.07
N LYS A 40 18.26 11.07 4.13
CA LYS A 40 16.80 10.90 4.09
C LYS A 40 16.11 11.86 3.12
N GLN A 41 16.54 13.11 3.07
CA GLN A 41 16.00 14.10 2.14
C GLN A 41 16.37 13.78 0.68
N ASP A 42 17.60 13.36 0.44
CA ASP A 42 18.06 12.98 -0.90
C ASP A 42 17.35 11.71 -1.40
N ALA A 43 17.18 10.72 -0.54
CA ALA A 43 16.39 9.53 -0.87
C ALA A 43 14.94 9.86 -1.18
N LEU A 44 14.32 10.80 -0.45
CA LEU A 44 12.97 11.30 -0.75
C LEU A 44 12.91 11.95 -2.14
N ARG A 45 13.87 12.82 -2.48
CA ARG A 45 13.95 13.45 -3.81
C ARG A 45 14.03 12.41 -4.91
N LEU A 46 14.90 11.41 -4.75
CA LEU A 46 15.06 10.30 -5.70
C LEU A 46 13.78 9.48 -5.84
N ALA A 47 13.10 9.18 -4.73
CA ALA A 47 11.85 8.41 -4.77
C ALA A 47 10.70 9.18 -5.46
N VAL A 48 10.63 10.51 -5.28
CA VAL A 48 9.67 11.35 -6.00
C VAL A 48 10.01 11.40 -7.49
N ASP A 49 11.29 11.51 -7.85
CA ASP A 49 11.73 11.52 -9.25
C ASP A 49 11.43 10.17 -9.94
N ASP A 50 11.76 9.05 -9.29
CA ASP A 50 11.45 7.69 -9.77
C ASP A 50 9.95 7.52 -10.05
N GLN A 51 9.08 8.00 -9.14
CA GLN A 51 7.62 7.95 -9.32
C GLN A 51 7.14 8.82 -10.49
N ARG A 52 7.66 10.05 -10.62
CA ARG A 52 7.29 10.97 -11.70
C ARG A 52 7.73 10.43 -13.06
N GLN A 53 8.95 9.90 -13.14
CA GLN A 53 9.48 9.29 -14.36
C GLN A 53 8.68 8.04 -14.75
N ALA A 54 8.19 7.27 -13.77
CA ALA A 54 7.32 6.13 -14.02
C ALA A 54 5.90 6.51 -14.47
N GLY A 55 5.49 7.78 -14.33
CA GLY A 55 4.16 8.25 -14.69
C GLY A 55 3.12 8.11 -13.59
N ILE A 56 3.54 8.09 -12.32
CA ILE A 56 2.63 8.05 -11.16
C ILE A 56 2.02 9.43 -10.92
N ASP A 57 0.68 9.50 -10.89
CA ASP A 57 -0.09 10.74 -10.79
C ASP A 57 -0.09 11.32 -9.36
N ILE A 58 -0.32 10.45 -8.36
CA ILE A 58 -0.35 10.81 -6.93
C ILE A 58 0.86 10.20 -6.25
N VAL A 59 1.89 11.03 -6.05
CA VAL A 59 3.17 10.64 -5.48
C VAL A 59 3.15 10.58 -3.94
N GLY A 60 3.94 9.67 -3.37
CA GLY A 60 4.21 9.59 -1.94
C GLY A 60 5.67 9.88 -1.58
N ASP A 61 5.99 9.89 -0.29
CA ASP A 61 7.36 10.03 0.23
C ASP A 61 8.24 8.78 0.03
N GLY A 62 7.68 7.73 -0.57
CA GLY A 62 8.31 6.41 -0.73
C GLY A 62 8.65 5.75 0.61
N GLU A 63 8.12 6.26 1.72
CA GLU A 63 8.54 5.94 3.09
C GLU A 63 10.07 6.00 3.30
N GLN A 64 10.76 6.89 2.57
CA GLN A 64 12.23 6.94 2.56
C GLN A 64 12.81 7.41 3.89
N THR A 65 12.06 8.18 4.68
CA THR A 65 12.50 8.78 5.94
C THR A 65 12.24 7.92 7.18
N ARG A 66 11.55 6.78 7.03
CA ARG A 66 11.17 5.85 8.09
C ARG A 66 11.75 4.45 7.87
N GLN A 67 12.06 3.74 8.95
CA GLN A 67 12.54 2.36 8.88
C GLN A 67 11.39 1.38 8.64
N HIS A 68 10.22 1.66 9.23
CA HIS A 68 9.04 0.82 9.11
C HIS A 68 7.76 1.64 9.30
N PHE A 69 6.72 1.28 8.54
CA PHE A 69 5.48 2.07 8.43
C PHE A 69 4.69 2.22 9.73
N VAL A 70 4.85 1.30 10.70
CA VAL A 70 4.18 1.35 12.01
C VAL A 70 5.12 1.81 13.11
N THR A 71 6.24 1.11 13.29
CA THR A 71 7.07 1.25 14.50
C THR A 71 7.78 2.58 14.53
N THR A 72 8.21 3.12 13.38
CA THR A 72 8.83 4.46 13.35
C THR A 72 7.87 5.55 13.83
N PHE A 73 6.55 5.42 13.63
CA PHE A 73 5.60 6.36 14.22
C PHE A 73 5.49 6.19 15.74
N ILE A 74 5.36 4.95 16.19
CA ILE A 74 5.17 4.61 17.61
C ILE A 74 6.39 5.02 18.45
N GLU A 75 7.60 4.89 17.91
CA GLU A 75 8.87 5.31 18.53
C GLU A 75 8.93 6.79 18.93
N HIS A 76 8.10 7.64 18.34
CA HIS A 76 8.07 9.08 18.60
C HIS A 76 6.86 9.52 19.44
N LEU A 77 6.11 8.58 20.01
CA LEU A 77 4.99 8.87 20.89
C LEU A 77 5.44 8.92 22.35
N ASP A 78 5.04 9.98 23.06
CA ASP A 78 5.20 10.05 24.51
C ASP A 78 4.51 8.84 25.17
N GLY A 79 5.24 8.13 26.03
CA GLY A 79 4.75 6.93 26.74
C GLY A 79 5.13 5.58 26.11
N VAL A 80 5.97 5.56 25.09
CA VAL A 80 6.54 4.32 24.51
C VAL A 80 8.02 4.17 24.90
N ASP A 81 8.38 3.04 25.50
CA ASP A 81 9.77 2.64 25.72
C ASP A 81 10.28 1.83 24.52
N PHE A 82 11.31 2.32 23.84
CA PHE A 82 11.88 1.66 22.66
C PHE A 82 13.17 0.88 22.95
N GLU A 83 13.71 1.00 24.16
CA GLU A 83 14.83 0.19 24.65
C GLU A 83 14.33 -1.17 25.13
N GLN A 84 13.13 -1.22 25.74
CA GLN A 84 12.52 -2.46 26.22
C GLN A 84 11.62 -3.12 25.17
N ARG A 85 12.24 -3.91 24.27
CA ARG A 85 11.56 -4.62 23.20
C ARG A 85 11.12 -6.04 23.60
N GLU A 86 9.86 -6.38 23.36
CA GLU A 86 9.36 -7.75 23.45
C GLU A 86 9.14 -8.37 22.06
N THR A 87 9.32 -9.69 21.96
CA THR A 87 8.98 -10.45 20.76
C THR A 87 7.54 -10.94 20.91
N VAL A 88 6.66 -10.46 20.04
CA VAL A 88 5.24 -10.87 20.02
C VAL A 88 4.89 -11.49 18.68
N ARG A 89 3.90 -12.39 18.68
CA ARG A 89 3.39 -12.99 17.45
C ARG A 89 2.42 -12.03 16.77
N ILE A 90 2.81 -11.46 15.64
CA ILE A 90 2.05 -10.40 14.97
C ILE A 90 1.15 -10.97 13.88
N ARG A 91 -0.07 -10.42 13.79
CA ARG A 91 -1.10 -10.82 12.83
C ARG A 91 -1.40 -12.34 12.89
N ASN A 92 -1.11 -13.00 14.03
CA ASN A 92 -1.10 -14.46 14.21
C ASN A 92 -0.23 -15.25 13.21
N ARG A 93 0.74 -14.61 12.55
CA ARG A 93 1.50 -15.19 11.42
C ARG A 93 2.98 -15.38 11.67
N TYR A 94 3.68 -14.37 12.20
CA TYR A 94 5.11 -14.42 12.43
C TYR A 94 5.50 -13.58 13.64
N ASP A 95 6.68 -13.84 14.19
CA ASP A 95 7.13 -13.16 15.39
C ASP A 95 7.89 -11.88 14.99
N ALA A 96 7.52 -10.76 15.59
CA ALA A 96 8.17 -9.47 15.38
C ALA A 96 8.13 -8.66 16.68
N SER A 97 9.07 -7.74 16.83
CA SER A 97 9.08 -6.86 18.01
C SER A 97 8.20 -5.65 17.77
N VAL A 98 6.98 -5.66 18.33
CA VAL A 98 5.97 -4.60 18.16
C VAL A 98 5.00 -4.52 19.35
N PRO A 99 4.20 -3.45 19.49
CA PRO A 99 3.05 -3.39 20.38
C PRO A 99 1.82 -4.14 19.81
N THR A 100 0.97 -4.71 20.67
CA THR A 100 -0.23 -5.50 20.25
C THR A 100 -1.54 -4.78 20.61
N VAL A 101 -2.51 -4.85 19.70
CA VAL A 101 -3.87 -4.33 19.88
C VAL A 101 -4.88 -5.43 19.55
N VAL A 102 -5.86 -5.64 20.43
CA VAL A 102 -6.92 -6.64 20.29
C VAL A 102 -8.26 -6.03 20.72
N ALA A 103 -9.04 -5.47 19.78
CA ALA A 103 -10.50 -5.55 19.84
C ALA A 103 -11.20 -5.08 18.54
N ASN A 104 -12.40 -5.61 18.31
CA ASN A 104 -13.12 -5.58 17.04
C ASN A 104 -14.23 -4.50 16.97
N ASP A 105 -14.60 -3.88 18.10
CA ASP A 105 -15.77 -2.99 18.17
C ASP A 105 -15.42 -1.49 18.09
N TRP A 106 -14.13 -1.16 18.09
CA TRP A 106 -13.68 0.24 18.13
C TRP A 106 -12.75 0.63 16.98
N GLY A 107 -12.29 -0.31 16.15
CA GLY A 107 -11.31 -0.03 15.10
C GLY A 107 -11.73 1.10 14.15
N ILE A 108 -13.00 1.10 13.74
CA ILE A 108 -13.58 2.16 12.91
C ILE A 108 -13.76 3.45 13.70
N ALA A 109 -14.20 3.39 14.96
CA ALA A 109 -14.31 4.59 15.80
C ALA A 109 -12.96 5.29 16.02
N THR A 110 -11.86 4.53 16.14
CA THR A 110 -10.51 5.07 16.20
C THR A 110 -10.09 5.68 14.88
N LEU A 111 -10.43 5.04 13.76
CA LEU A 111 -10.16 5.57 12.42
C LEU A 111 -10.90 6.91 12.18
N GLU A 112 -12.18 6.97 12.55
CA GLU A 112 -13.00 8.18 12.55
C GLU A 112 -12.38 9.28 13.41
N ARG A 113 -11.98 8.94 14.64
CA ARG A 113 -11.37 9.91 15.55
C ARG A 113 -10.05 10.46 15.00
N ALA A 114 -9.26 9.63 14.32
CA ALA A 114 -8.02 10.03 13.67
C ALA A 114 -8.27 10.94 12.44
N ALA A 115 -9.37 10.72 11.72
CA ALA A 115 -9.77 11.53 10.57
C ALA A 115 -10.53 12.82 10.94
N GLN A 116 -10.98 12.94 12.19
CA GLN A 116 -11.85 14.03 12.63
C GLN A 116 -11.26 15.42 12.36
N GLY A 117 -11.99 16.23 11.59
CA GLY A 117 -11.64 17.62 11.28
C GLY A 117 -10.69 17.78 10.08
N LEU A 118 -10.27 16.70 9.44
CA LEU A 118 -9.52 16.78 8.20
C LEU A 118 -10.42 17.25 7.05
N THR A 119 -9.90 18.16 6.24
CA THR A 119 -10.54 18.62 4.99
C THR A 119 -9.91 17.98 3.75
N ALA A 120 -8.77 17.32 3.91
CA ALA A 120 -8.13 16.53 2.86
C ALA A 120 -8.81 15.17 2.73
N LYS A 121 -8.68 14.53 1.56
CA LYS A 121 -9.15 13.15 1.38
C LYS A 121 -8.39 12.21 2.32
N THR A 122 -9.13 11.29 2.90
CA THR A 122 -8.64 10.26 3.82
C THR A 122 -8.67 8.89 3.15
N ALA A 123 -7.66 8.07 3.43
CA ALA A 123 -7.54 6.74 2.86
C ALA A 123 -7.26 5.71 3.95
N VAL A 124 -7.85 4.53 3.83
CA VAL A 124 -7.48 3.35 4.60
C VAL A 124 -6.92 2.29 3.66
N HIS A 125 -5.78 1.68 4.03
CA HIS A 125 -5.17 0.60 3.28
C HIS A 125 -5.30 -0.72 4.06
N ILE A 126 -5.90 -1.73 3.42
CA ILE A 126 -6.07 -3.07 4.01
C ILE A 126 -5.60 -4.09 2.96
N CYS A 127 -4.56 -4.85 3.28
CA CYS A 127 -3.94 -5.82 2.39
C CYS A 127 -3.59 -7.14 3.10
N TYR A 128 -3.08 -8.11 2.33
CA TYR A 128 -2.63 -9.41 2.83
C TYR A 128 -1.14 -9.39 3.22
N GLY A 129 -0.47 -8.24 3.06
CA GLY A 129 0.84 -7.92 3.60
C GLY A 129 1.97 -7.92 2.56
N TYR A 130 3.16 -7.50 3.01
CA TYR A 130 4.38 -7.48 2.20
C TYR A 130 4.71 -8.85 1.57
N GLY A 131 5.49 -8.81 0.49
CA GLY A 131 6.02 -9.96 -0.25
C GLY A 131 7.06 -10.83 0.47
N ILE A 132 6.82 -11.14 1.75
CA ILE A 132 7.71 -11.97 2.57
C ILE A 132 7.18 -13.40 2.67
N LYS A 133 8.09 -14.37 2.89
CA LYS A 133 7.78 -15.81 2.97
C LYS A 133 6.61 -16.13 3.90
N ALA A 134 6.55 -15.50 5.08
CA ALA A 134 5.48 -15.73 6.04
C ALA A 134 4.09 -15.41 5.45
N ASN A 135 3.97 -14.35 4.65
CA ASN A 135 2.70 -13.96 4.05
C ASN A 135 2.37 -14.81 2.82
N THR A 136 3.37 -15.17 2.00
CA THR A 136 3.13 -16.02 0.83
C THR A 136 2.75 -17.45 1.22
N ASP A 137 3.32 -17.99 2.30
CA ASP A 137 2.90 -19.29 2.83
C ASP A 137 1.50 -19.23 3.45
N TRP A 138 1.18 -18.18 4.21
CA TRP A 138 -0.17 -17.97 4.73
C TRP A 138 -1.22 -17.82 3.62
N LYS A 139 -0.92 -17.09 2.54
CA LYS A 139 -1.83 -16.93 1.39
C LYS A 139 -2.24 -18.27 0.78
N LYS A 140 -1.38 -19.29 0.82
CA LYS A 140 -1.69 -20.66 0.33
C LYS A 140 -2.76 -21.36 1.18
N THR A 141 -2.95 -20.96 2.44
CA THR A 141 -3.91 -21.58 3.37
C THR A 141 -5.30 -20.94 3.30
N LEU A 142 -5.47 -19.85 2.56
CA LEU A 142 -6.71 -19.05 2.55
C LEU A 142 -7.82 -19.61 1.64
N GLY A 143 -7.64 -20.81 1.08
CA GLY A 143 -8.65 -21.45 0.25
C GLY A 143 -8.82 -20.80 -1.13
N SER A 144 -9.97 -21.06 -1.77
CA SER A 144 -10.28 -20.60 -3.13
C SER A 144 -10.73 -19.15 -3.21
N GLU A 145 -11.26 -18.58 -2.11
CA GLU A 145 -11.73 -17.20 -2.05
C GLU A 145 -11.30 -16.52 -0.76
N TRP A 146 -10.75 -15.31 -0.87
CA TRP A 146 -10.30 -14.49 0.26
C TRP A 146 -11.38 -13.45 0.57
N ARG A 147 -12.30 -13.80 1.47
CA ARG A 147 -13.50 -12.99 1.79
C ARG A 147 -13.38 -12.11 3.03
N GLN A 148 -12.16 -11.87 3.53
CA GLN A 148 -11.92 -11.11 4.76
C GLN A 148 -12.50 -9.68 4.71
N TYR A 149 -12.54 -9.08 3.52
CA TYR A 149 -13.09 -7.74 3.31
C TYR A 149 -14.59 -7.64 3.62
N GLU A 150 -15.38 -8.71 3.50
CA GLU A 150 -16.82 -8.71 3.80
C GLU A 150 -17.13 -8.26 5.23
N GLN A 151 -16.20 -8.51 6.16
CA GLN A 151 -16.37 -8.15 7.56
C GLN A 151 -16.16 -6.65 7.82
N THR A 152 -15.39 -5.97 6.97
CA THR A 152 -14.95 -4.58 7.21
C THR A 152 -15.60 -3.59 6.25
N PHE A 153 -15.93 -4.00 5.03
CA PHE A 153 -16.49 -3.15 3.99
C PHE A 153 -17.81 -2.47 4.39
N PRO A 154 -18.80 -3.14 5.02
CA PRO A 154 -20.02 -2.46 5.45
C PRO A 154 -19.76 -1.31 6.44
N ASN A 155 -18.79 -1.49 7.34
CA ASN A 155 -18.43 -0.43 8.30
C ASN A 155 -17.66 0.71 7.64
N LEU A 156 -16.76 0.40 6.69
CA LEU A 156 -16.04 1.40 5.91
C LEU A 156 -16.98 2.19 4.99
N GLN A 157 -18.00 1.55 4.43
CA GLN A 157 -19.02 2.22 3.64
C GLN A 157 -19.78 3.26 4.47
N ALA A 158 -20.13 2.92 5.71
CA ALA A 158 -20.78 3.83 6.64
C ALA A 158 -19.84 4.91 7.23
N SER A 159 -18.52 4.73 7.13
CA SER A 159 -17.53 5.66 7.68
C SER A 159 -17.37 6.94 6.84
N THR A 160 -16.74 7.96 7.40
CA THR A 160 -16.37 9.20 6.67
C THR A 160 -15.12 9.06 5.81
N ILE A 161 -14.46 7.90 5.82
CA ILE A 161 -13.23 7.68 5.04
C ILE A 161 -13.54 7.73 3.54
N ASP A 162 -12.75 8.49 2.78
CA ASP A 162 -13.03 8.76 1.36
C ASP A 162 -12.59 7.62 0.43
N ILE A 163 -11.42 7.04 0.73
CA ILE A 163 -10.72 6.11 -0.15
C ILE A 163 -10.43 4.79 0.57
N VAL A 164 -10.71 3.66 -0.09
CA VAL A 164 -10.33 2.32 0.39
C VAL A 164 -9.30 1.72 -0.56
N SER A 165 -8.11 1.41 -0.05
CA SER A 165 -7.01 0.77 -0.79
C SER A 165 -6.92 -0.73 -0.49
N LEU A 166 -6.92 -1.52 -1.57
CA LEU A 166 -7.14 -2.95 -1.55
C LEU A 166 -6.04 -3.71 -2.30
N GLU A 167 -5.89 -4.98 -1.95
CA GLU A 167 -5.11 -5.96 -2.70
C GLU A 167 -6.01 -6.74 -3.65
N CYS A 168 -5.68 -6.78 -4.94
CA CYS A 168 -6.48 -7.43 -5.98
C CYS A 168 -5.66 -8.31 -6.93
N GLN A 169 -4.58 -7.78 -7.55
CA GLN A 169 -3.74 -8.48 -8.53
C GLN A 169 -3.22 -9.79 -7.96
N ASN A 170 -3.40 -10.90 -8.69
CA ASN A 170 -3.03 -12.26 -8.27
C ASN A 170 -3.60 -12.72 -6.91
N SER A 171 -4.53 -11.97 -6.33
CA SER A 171 -5.26 -12.40 -5.14
C SER A 171 -6.38 -13.36 -5.52
N ARG A 172 -6.98 -13.99 -4.51
CA ARG A 172 -8.26 -14.71 -4.67
C ARG A 172 -9.42 -13.95 -4.04
N VAL A 173 -9.29 -12.63 -3.91
CA VAL A 173 -10.38 -11.77 -3.43
C VAL A 173 -11.44 -11.70 -4.55
N PRO A 174 -12.71 -12.05 -4.29
CA PRO A 174 -13.77 -11.86 -5.26
C PRO A 174 -13.94 -10.35 -5.54
N MET A 175 -13.77 -9.96 -6.81
CA MET A 175 -13.75 -8.53 -7.20
C MET A 175 -15.12 -7.85 -6.96
N ASP A 176 -16.20 -8.63 -6.95
CA ASP A 176 -17.56 -8.18 -6.66
C ASP A 176 -17.74 -7.70 -5.22
N LEU A 177 -16.83 -8.03 -4.29
CA LEU A 177 -16.85 -7.45 -2.95
C LEU A 177 -16.73 -5.92 -2.95
N ILE A 178 -16.13 -5.32 -3.98
CA ILE A 178 -16.07 -3.86 -4.14
C ILE A 178 -17.47 -3.23 -4.16
N GLU A 179 -18.51 -3.98 -4.57
CA GLU A 179 -19.90 -3.51 -4.54
C GLU A 179 -20.35 -3.08 -3.13
N LEU A 180 -19.82 -3.72 -2.07
CA LEU A 180 -20.18 -3.41 -0.68
C LEU A 180 -19.73 -2.01 -0.26
N ILE A 181 -18.79 -1.40 -1.00
CA ILE A 181 -18.29 -0.03 -0.79
C ILE A 181 -18.61 0.89 -1.98
N ARG A 182 -19.62 0.54 -2.79
CA ARG A 182 -20.06 1.34 -3.95
C ARG A 182 -20.27 2.80 -3.54
N GLY A 183 -19.68 3.70 -4.32
CA GLY A 183 -19.71 5.15 -4.07
C GLY A 183 -18.47 5.71 -3.38
N LYS A 184 -17.65 4.88 -2.72
CA LYS A 184 -16.30 5.28 -2.27
C LYS A 184 -15.32 5.32 -3.45
N THR A 185 -14.24 6.08 -3.30
CA THR A 185 -13.07 5.93 -4.18
C THR A 185 -12.32 4.65 -3.78
N VAL A 186 -11.88 3.87 -4.77
CA VAL A 186 -11.21 2.59 -4.54
C VAL A 186 -9.84 2.61 -5.18
N MET A 187 -8.81 2.46 -4.35
CA MET A 187 -7.44 2.22 -4.79
C MET A 187 -7.26 0.72 -5.06
N VAL A 188 -7.37 0.33 -6.33
CA VAL A 188 -7.33 -1.08 -6.78
C VAL A 188 -5.88 -1.51 -6.96
N GLY A 189 -5.42 -2.46 -6.15
CA GLY A 189 -4.09 -3.05 -6.28
C GLY A 189 -3.96 -3.86 -7.58
N ALA A 190 -3.32 -3.28 -8.60
CA ALA A 190 -3.10 -3.88 -9.91
C ALA A 190 -1.67 -4.42 -10.10
N ILE A 191 -0.84 -4.33 -9.06
CA ILE A 191 0.53 -4.86 -9.02
C ILE A 191 0.67 -5.82 -7.84
N ASP A 192 1.17 -7.01 -8.11
CA ASP A 192 1.51 -8.00 -7.09
C ASP A 192 2.95 -7.79 -6.61
N VAL A 193 3.08 -7.29 -5.38
CA VAL A 193 4.38 -7.02 -4.75
C VAL A 193 4.97 -8.23 -4.01
N ALA A 194 4.33 -9.41 -4.12
CA ALA A 194 4.82 -10.66 -3.54
C ALA A 194 5.60 -11.54 -4.53
N THR A 195 5.95 -11.00 -5.69
CA THR A 195 6.73 -11.64 -6.75
C THR A 195 7.65 -10.64 -7.43
N ASP A 196 8.81 -11.10 -7.90
CA ASP A 196 9.75 -10.28 -8.67
C ASP A 196 9.36 -10.15 -10.15
N ARG A 197 8.38 -10.94 -10.61
CA ARG A 197 7.85 -10.84 -11.97
C ARG A 197 7.18 -9.48 -12.15
N VAL A 198 7.68 -8.68 -13.08
CA VAL A 198 7.04 -7.43 -13.51
C VAL A 198 5.83 -7.77 -14.36
N GLU A 199 4.67 -7.20 -14.02
CA GLU A 199 3.43 -7.32 -14.77
C GLU A 199 3.55 -6.66 -16.15
N THR A 200 2.80 -7.15 -17.13
CA THR A 200 2.63 -6.41 -18.39
C THR A 200 1.58 -5.31 -18.24
N PRO A 201 1.62 -4.24 -19.07
CA PRO A 201 0.56 -3.23 -19.09
C PRO A 201 -0.84 -3.82 -19.28
N GLU A 202 -0.97 -4.84 -20.13
CA GLU A 202 -2.24 -5.55 -20.35
C GLU A 202 -2.71 -6.32 -19.11
N GLU A 203 -1.82 -7.00 -18.38
CA GLU A 203 -2.18 -7.69 -17.12
C GLU A 203 -2.73 -6.70 -16.09
N VAL A 204 -2.12 -5.52 -16.00
CA VAL A 204 -2.61 -4.41 -15.15
C VAL A 204 -3.99 -3.95 -15.65
N ALA A 205 -4.12 -3.68 -16.96
CA ALA A 205 -5.35 -3.21 -17.56
C ALA A 205 -6.52 -4.19 -17.36
N ASP A 206 -6.29 -5.50 -17.46
CA ASP A 206 -7.31 -6.53 -17.23
C ASP A 206 -7.86 -6.49 -15.81
N THR A 207 -7.01 -6.30 -14.80
CA THR A 207 -7.45 -6.13 -13.42
C THR A 207 -8.29 -4.87 -13.24
N LEU A 208 -7.88 -3.76 -13.85
CA LEU A 208 -8.62 -2.50 -13.80
C LEU A 208 -9.98 -2.62 -14.51
N ARG A 209 -10.05 -3.26 -15.68
CA ARG A 209 -11.32 -3.54 -16.39
C ARG A 209 -12.26 -4.39 -15.56
N ASN A 210 -11.75 -5.41 -14.88
CA ASN A 210 -12.58 -6.24 -14.00
C ASN A 210 -13.11 -5.42 -12.82
N ALA A 211 -12.28 -4.56 -12.22
CA ALA A 211 -12.72 -3.66 -11.14
C ALA A 211 -13.76 -2.64 -11.60
N LEU A 212 -13.67 -2.10 -12.83
CA LEU A 212 -14.65 -1.14 -13.39
C LEU A 212 -16.09 -1.66 -13.47
N ARG A 213 -16.29 -2.98 -13.34
CA ARG A 213 -17.63 -3.58 -13.19
C ARG A 213 -18.29 -3.21 -11.84
N PHE A 214 -17.47 -2.91 -10.84
CA PHE A 214 -17.85 -2.74 -9.43
C PHE A 214 -17.48 -1.37 -8.83
N VAL A 215 -16.68 -0.56 -9.53
CA VAL A 215 -16.38 0.83 -9.17
C VAL A 215 -16.50 1.75 -10.39
N ASP A 216 -17.07 2.93 -10.20
CA ASP A 216 -17.20 3.92 -11.26
C ASP A 216 -15.82 4.42 -11.71
N ALA A 217 -15.65 4.73 -13.00
CA ALA A 217 -14.36 5.15 -13.54
C ALA A 217 -13.80 6.41 -12.86
N ASP A 218 -14.65 7.33 -12.43
CA ASP A 218 -14.26 8.55 -11.70
C ASP A 218 -13.81 8.29 -10.24
N LYS A 219 -13.99 7.06 -9.76
CA LYS A 219 -13.67 6.60 -8.40
C LYS A 219 -12.64 5.47 -8.38
N LEU A 220 -12.17 4.98 -9.53
CA LEU A 220 -11.12 3.96 -9.61
C LEU A 220 -9.74 4.61 -9.62
N TYR A 221 -8.90 4.27 -8.64
CA TYR A 221 -7.51 4.72 -8.55
C TYR A 221 -6.60 3.49 -8.73
N PRO A 222 -5.86 3.34 -9.85
CA PRO A 222 -4.92 2.23 -10.01
C PRO A 222 -3.78 2.33 -8.98
N ALA A 223 -3.54 1.26 -8.23
CA ALA A 223 -2.58 1.23 -7.14
C ALA A 223 -1.76 -0.07 -7.12
N THR A 224 -0.87 -0.22 -6.13
CA THR A 224 -0.16 -1.47 -5.83
C THR A 224 -0.86 -2.23 -4.70
N ASN A 225 -0.78 -3.57 -4.68
CA ASN A 225 -1.40 -4.37 -3.61
C ASN A 225 -0.90 -4.02 -2.20
N CYS A 226 0.38 -3.67 -2.08
CA CYS A 226 1.03 -3.23 -0.85
C CYS A 226 2.28 -2.41 -1.20
N GLY A 227 3.07 -2.04 -0.20
CA GLY A 227 4.34 -1.33 -0.38
C GLY A 227 5.43 -2.23 -0.98
N MET A 228 6.42 -1.60 -1.61
CA MET A 228 7.47 -2.26 -2.40
C MET A 228 8.86 -2.19 -1.75
N ALA A 229 8.99 -1.69 -0.51
CA ALA A 229 10.29 -1.63 0.18
C ALA A 229 11.11 -2.94 0.17
N PRO A 230 10.52 -4.14 0.24
CA PRO A 230 11.27 -5.40 0.18
C PRO A 230 11.75 -5.81 -1.22
N LEU A 231 11.30 -5.14 -2.29
CA LEU A 231 11.70 -5.47 -3.66
C LEU A 231 13.05 -4.83 -4.01
N SER A 232 13.71 -5.35 -5.04
CA SER A 232 14.84 -4.64 -5.64
C SER A 232 14.36 -3.36 -6.35
N ARG A 233 15.23 -2.35 -6.44
CA ARG A 233 14.87 -1.06 -7.09
C ARG A 233 14.48 -1.25 -8.56
N GLY A 234 15.17 -2.14 -9.28
CA GLY A 234 14.86 -2.43 -10.69
C GLY A 234 13.48 -3.07 -10.88
N VAL A 235 13.12 -4.03 -10.01
CA VAL A 235 11.77 -4.65 -10.04
C VAL A 235 10.70 -3.61 -9.71
N ALA A 236 10.90 -2.79 -8.67
CA ALA A 236 9.95 -1.75 -8.29
C ALA A 236 9.73 -0.73 -9.43
N GLN A 237 10.80 -0.26 -10.08
CA GLN A 237 10.68 0.64 -11.23
C GLN A 237 9.90 0.01 -12.39
N GLY A 238 10.20 -1.25 -12.74
CA GLY A 238 9.46 -1.97 -13.78
C GLY A 238 7.96 -2.08 -13.47
N LYS A 239 7.61 -2.38 -12.21
CA LYS A 239 6.22 -2.46 -11.73
C LYS A 239 5.50 -1.12 -11.77
N LEU A 240 6.18 -0.02 -11.41
CA LEU A 240 5.60 1.34 -11.51
C LEU A 240 5.29 1.72 -12.96
N HIS A 241 6.21 1.41 -13.90
CA HIS A 241 5.98 1.64 -15.32
C HIS A 241 4.81 0.80 -15.85
N ALA A 242 4.71 -0.47 -15.45
CA ALA A 242 3.59 -1.34 -15.83
C ALA A 242 2.25 -0.78 -15.32
N LEU A 243 2.22 -0.31 -14.07
CA LEU A 243 1.02 0.30 -13.47
C LEU A 243 0.56 1.53 -14.27
N ALA A 244 1.47 2.46 -14.56
CA ALA A 244 1.15 3.67 -15.30
C ALA A 244 0.70 3.37 -16.74
N ALA A 245 1.39 2.45 -17.42
CA ALA A 245 1.05 2.05 -18.79
C ALA A 245 -0.31 1.34 -18.84
N GLY A 246 -0.58 0.41 -17.93
CA GLY A 246 -1.87 -0.29 -17.86
C GLY A 246 -3.04 0.64 -17.54
N ALA A 247 -2.84 1.59 -16.63
CA ALA A 247 -3.82 2.63 -16.35
C ALA A 247 -4.10 3.51 -17.58
N ALA A 248 -3.07 3.87 -18.35
CA ALA A 248 -3.22 4.67 -19.57
C ALA A 248 -4.04 3.95 -20.66
N ILE A 249 -3.88 2.63 -20.80
CA ILE A 249 -4.70 1.81 -21.71
C ILE A 249 -6.18 1.94 -21.36
N VAL A 250 -6.54 1.65 -20.11
CA VAL A 250 -7.94 1.69 -19.67
C VAL A 250 -8.49 3.12 -19.70
N ARG A 251 -7.68 4.11 -19.34
CA ARG A 251 -8.05 5.54 -19.43
C ARG A 251 -8.45 5.93 -20.86
N ALA A 252 -7.74 5.45 -21.88
CA ALA A 252 -8.08 5.71 -23.27
C ALA A 252 -9.41 5.03 -23.67
N GLU A 253 -9.67 3.83 -23.17
CA GLU A 253 -10.91 3.08 -23.45
C GLU A 253 -12.15 3.74 -22.86
N VAL A 254 -12.07 4.25 -21.62
CA VAL A 254 -13.23 4.85 -20.93
C VAL A 254 -13.44 6.33 -21.25
N SER A 255 -12.48 6.98 -21.92
CA SER A 255 -12.58 8.38 -22.35
C SER A 255 -13.00 8.54 -23.81
N ALA A 256 -13.12 7.43 -24.55
CA ALA A 256 -13.57 7.38 -25.94
C ALA A 256 -15.10 7.34 -26.02
#